data_AF-A0A4R4UR41-F1
#
_entry.id   AF-A0A4R4UR41-F1
#
_cell.length_a   1.000
_cell.length_b   1.000
_cell.length_c   1.000
_cell.angle_alpha   90.00
_cell.angle_beta   90.00
_cell.angle_gamma   90.00
#
_symmetry.space_group_name_H-M   'P 1'
#
loop_
_entity.id
_entity.type
_entity.pdbx_description
1 polymer ?
#
loop_
_entity_poly.entity_id
_entity_poly.type
_entity_poly.pdbx_seq_one_letter_code
_entity_poly.pdbx_strand_id
1 'polypeptide(L)'
;MEGKECFVVSPIGAPGSDTRRRANQVFKHVVKPVFEYQGYSCTRGDTIEQSGHITTQVLEKILNAQVVVADLTDHNPNVFYELAIRHVTGKPFIQLIAQGQNPPFDIHGFRTIQLDHKDLDSAEEAKKSISQMLEGIENGDPVQTPVNYAINWNQLRKSENAEERGIADLKDQFNLLQHTVRKALNVSAQSDANNAAMVRYIEHLSEGRRMQSSDREILVDDRTSTSHDRWIDNCIGNSDPWHDRHGFSDEPPF
;
A
#
# COMPACT_ATOMS: atom_id res chain seq x y z
N MET A 1 -2.41 -20.42 -36.28
CA MET A 1 -1.78 -20.26 -34.96
C MET A 1 -2.49 -19.11 -34.27
N GLU A 2 -3.19 -19.38 -33.19
CA GLU A 2 -3.77 -18.34 -32.35
C GLU A 2 -2.62 -17.47 -31.82
N GLY A 3 -2.64 -16.17 -32.12
CA GLY A 3 -1.56 -15.25 -31.77
C GLY A 3 -1.41 -15.09 -30.26
N LYS A 4 -0.19 -14.86 -29.80
CA LYS A 4 0.09 -14.60 -28.39
C LYS A 4 -0.60 -13.30 -27.96
N GLU A 5 -1.49 -13.32 -26.97
CA GLU A 5 -2.21 -12.12 -26.52
C GLU A 5 -1.78 -11.70 -25.11
N CYS A 6 -1.45 -10.41 -24.98
CA CYS A 6 -1.33 -9.69 -23.73
C CYS A 6 -2.54 -8.78 -23.54
N PHE A 7 -3.19 -8.89 -22.38
CA PHE A 7 -4.30 -8.02 -22.02
C PHE A 7 -3.91 -7.11 -20.85
N VAL A 8 -4.14 -5.81 -21.01
CA VAL A 8 -3.78 -4.79 -20.01
C VAL A 8 -5.04 -4.29 -19.30
N VAL A 9 -5.01 -4.38 -17.98
CA VAL A 9 -6.01 -3.78 -17.08
C VAL A 9 -5.37 -2.64 -16.30
N SER A 10 -6.02 -1.49 -16.28
CA SER A 10 -5.45 -0.25 -15.73
C SER A 10 -6.55 0.69 -15.24
N PRO A 11 -6.24 1.67 -14.39
CA PRO A 11 -7.22 2.61 -13.87
C PRO A 11 -7.96 3.36 -15.00
N ILE A 12 -9.28 3.36 -14.93
CA ILE A 12 -10.14 4.08 -15.89
C ILE A 12 -10.39 5.48 -15.35
N GLY A 13 -9.63 6.46 -15.83
CA GLY A 13 -9.86 7.87 -15.53
C GLY A 13 -10.87 8.52 -16.49
N ALA A 14 -11.50 9.62 -16.06
CA ALA A 14 -12.30 10.47 -16.93
C ALA A 14 -11.46 11.02 -18.12
N PRO A 15 -12.07 11.34 -19.27
CA PRO A 15 -11.37 11.99 -20.38
C PRO A 15 -10.61 13.23 -19.90
N GLY A 16 -9.32 13.33 -20.24
CA GLY A 16 -8.48 14.45 -19.83
C GLY A 16 -8.03 14.45 -18.35
N SER A 17 -8.33 13.42 -17.57
CA SER A 17 -7.77 13.25 -16.21
C SER A 17 -6.29 12.84 -16.25
N ASP A 18 -5.57 13.11 -15.15
CA ASP A 18 -4.19 12.61 -14.98
C ASP A 18 -4.11 11.10 -15.00
N THR A 19 -5.05 10.41 -14.34
CA THR A 19 -5.16 8.95 -14.36
C THR A 19 -5.27 8.41 -15.78
N ARG A 20 -6.12 9.01 -16.63
CA ARG A 20 -6.25 8.60 -18.04
C ARG A 20 -4.99 8.88 -18.85
N ARG A 21 -4.37 10.06 -18.66
CA ARG A 21 -3.11 10.43 -19.32
C ARG A 21 -2.01 9.43 -18.99
N ARG A 22 -1.80 9.16 -17.70
CA ARG A 22 -0.81 8.20 -17.22
C ARG A 22 -1.07 6.82 -17.80
N ALA A 23 -2.29 6.29 -17.67
CA ALA A 23 -2.63 4.97 -18.19
C ALA A 23 -2.34 4.86 -19.70
N ASN A 24 -2.65 5.91 -20.47
CA ASN A 24 -2.32 6.00 -21.90
C ASN A 24 -0.81 5.99 -22.16
N GLN A 25 -0.05 6.76 -21.39
CA GLN A 25 1.41 6.83 -21.55
C GLN A 25 2.08 5.50 -21.20
N VAL A 26 1.73 4.91 -20.05
CA VAL A 26 2.25 3.60 -19.61
C VAL A 26 1.94 2.52 -20.64
N PHE A 27 0.68 2.43 -21.10
CA PHE A 27 0.31 1.45 -22.12
C PHE A 27 1.09 1.67 -23.43
N LYS A 28 1.07 2.89 -23.97
CA LYS A 28 1.62 3.21 -25.29
C LYS A 28 3.15 3.12 -25.34
N HIS A 29 3.83 3.58 -24.30
CA HIS A 29 5.28 3.79 -24.33
C HIS A 29 6.08 2.77 -23.52
N VAL A 30 5.45 2.03 -22.62
CA VAL A 30 6.15 1.06 -21.75
C VAL A 30 5.66 -0.36 -22.05
N VAL A 31 4.37 -0.64 -21.91
CA VAL A 31 3.85 -2.01 -21.99
C VAL A 31 3.79 -2.51 -23.43
N LYS A 32 3.04 -1.82 -24.28
CA LYS A 32 2.78 -2.25 -25.66
C LYS A 32 4.06 -2.52 -26.47
N PRO A 33 5.09 -1.65 -26.47
CA PRO A 33 6.30 -1.88 -27.25
C PRO A 33 7.05 -3.15 -26.86
N VAL A 34 7.09 -3.49 -25.56
CA VAL A 34 7.79 -4.70 -25.08
C VAL A 34 7.08 -5.95 -25.54
N PHE A 35 5.75 -6.00 -25.41
CA PHE A 35 4.95 -7.16 -25.82
C PHE A 35 4.95 -7.34 -27.35
N GLU A 36 4.78 -6.25 -28.11
CA GLU A 36 4.79 -6.33 -29.59
C GLU A 36 6.16 -6.75 -30.13
N TYR A 37 7.26 -6.30 -29.50
CA TYR A 37 8.61 -6.75 -29.85
C TYR A 37 8.80 -8.26 -29.66
N GLN A 38 8.14 -8.85 -28.66
CA GLN A 38 8.16 -10.28 -28.36
C GLN A 38 7.07 -11.07 -29.13
N GLY A 39 6.39 -10.44 -30.09
CA GLY A 39 5.39 -11.09 -30.95
C GLY A 39 4.01 -11.27 -30.33
N TYR A 40 3.70 -10.56 -29.24
CA TYR A 40 2.36 -10.53 -28.65
C TYR A 40 1.50 -9.42 -29.30
N SER A 41 0.22 -9.70 -29.52
CA SER A 41 -0.78 -8.65 -29.63
C SER A 41 -1.05 -8.09 -28.23
N CYS A 42 -1.09 -6.76 -28.09
CA CYS A 42 -1.30 -6.11 -26.81
C CYS A 42 -2.54 -5.21 -26.85
N THR A 43 -3.56 -5.57 -26.07
CA THR A 43 -4.84 -4.86 -26.00
C THR A 43 -5.10 -4.36 -24.58
N ARG A 44 -5.89 -3.29 -24.43
CA ARG A 44 -6.25 -2.71 -23.13
C ARG A 44 -7.77 -2.60 -22.99
N GLY A 45 -8.30 -2.92 -21.81
CA GLY A 45 -9.75 -3.08 -21.59
C GLY A 45 -10.63 -1.89 -21.94
N ASP A 46 -10.12 -0.66 -21.87
CA ASP A 46 -10.84 0.58 -22.18
C ASP A 46 -10.88 0.92 -23.69
N THR A 47 -10.18 0.15 -24.54
CA THR A 47 -10.18 0.31 -26.01
C THR A 47 -11.14 -0.64 -26.72
N ILE A 48 -11.90 -1.45 -25.97
CA ILE A 48 -12.87 -2.40 -26.51
C ILE A 48 -14.20 -1.68 -26.76
N GLU A 49 -14.34 -1.07 -27.94
CA GLU A 49 -15.54 -0.32 -28.39
C GLU A 49 -16.66 -1.22 -28.97
N GLN A 50 -16.87 -2.43 -28.45
CA GLN A 50 -17.93 -3.30 -28.96
C GLN A 50 -19.18 -3.29 -28.08
N SER A 51 -20.32 -2.97 -28.69
CA SER A 51 -21.66 -2.96 -28.13
C SER A 51 -22.04 -4.31 -27.50
N GLY A 52 -21.87 -4.40 -26.18
CA GLY A 52 -22.22 -5.50 -25.29
C GLY A 52 -22.02 -5.08 -23.84
N HIS A 53 -22.34 -5.93 -22.86
CA HIS A 53 -21.95 -5.65 -21.47
C HIS A 53 -20.42 -5.67 -21.38
N ILE A 54 -19.81 -4.48 -21.24
CA ILE A 54 -18.36 -4.25 -21.18
C ILE A 54 -17.66 -5.26 -20.25
N THR A 55 -18.33 -5.65 -19.16
CA THR A 55 -17.84 -6.61 -18.17
C THR A 55 -17.54 -8.00 -18.77
N THR A 56 -18.37 -8.53 -19.68
CA THR A 56 -18.18 -9.92 -20.18
C THR A 56 -16.97 -10.05 -21.08
N GLN A 57 -16.75 -9.08 -21.97
CA GLN A 57 -15.61 -9.11 -22.91
C GLN A 57 -14.27 -8.93 -22.19
N VAL A 58 -14.23 -8.03 -21.19
CA VAL A 58 -13.05 -7.83 -20.34
C VAL A 58 -12.74 -9.11 -19.56
N LEU A 59 -13.77 -9.76 -18.99
CA LEU A 59 -13.59 -11.04 -18.31
C LEU A 59 -13.06 -12.13 -19.25
N GLU A 60 -13.62 -12.28 -20.44
CA GLU A 60 -13.13 -13.23 -21.44
C GLU A 60 -11.65 -12.99 -21.77
N LYS A 61 -11.24 -11.73 -21.92
CA LYS A 61 -9.83 -11.37 -22.15
C LYS A 61 -8.95 -11.72 -20.96
N ILE A 62 -9.37 -11.43 -19.73
CA ILE A 62 -8.63 -11.80 -18.51
C ILE A 62 -8.47 -13.32 -18.40
N LEU A 63 -9.52 -14.08 -18.73
CA LEU A 63 -9.52 -15.54 -18.68
C LEU A 63 -8.65 -16.16 -19.78
N ASN A 64 -8.65 -15.59 -20.99
CA ASN A 64 -8.06 -16.23 -22.17
C ASN A 64 -6.68 -15.71 -22.55
N ALA A 65 -6.34 -14.46 -22.24
CA ALA A 65 -5.03 -13.89 -22.57
C ALA A 65 -3.89 -14.73 -21.97
N GLN A 66 -2.78 -14.82 -22.70
CA GLN A 66 -1.61 -15.58 -22.26
C GLN A 66 -0.91 -14.88 -21.10
N VAL A 67 -0.86 -13.55 -21.12
CA VAL A 67 -0.34 -12.72 -20.04
C VAL A 67 -1.32 -11.57 -19.76
N VAL A 68 -1.56 -11.28 -18.49
CA VAL A 68 -2.28 -10.08 -18.06
C VAL A 68 -1.32 -9.11 -17.41
N VAL A 69 -1.32 -7.85 -17.83
CA VAL A 69 -0.60 -6.77 -17.15
C VAL A 69 -1.59 -5.96 -16.34
N ALA A 70 -1.39 -5.88 -15.02
CA ALA A 70 -2.24 -5.13 -14.12
C ALA A 70 -1.51 -3.87 -13.60
N ASP A 71 -2.01 -2.69 -13.96
CA ASP A 71 -1.55 -1.42 -13.40
C ASP A 71 -2.34 -1.07 -12.15
N LEU A 72 -1.72 -1.24 -10.99
CA LEU A 72 -2.30 -1.05 -9.66
C LEU A 72 -2.23 0.40 -9.17
N THR A 73 -1.80 1.33 -10.04
CA THR A 73 -1.71 2.76 -9.71
C THR A 73 -3.04 3.28 -9.15
N ASP A 74 -2.94 4.17 -8.17
CA ASP A 74 -4.06 4.83 -7.48
C ASP A 74 -5.01 3.86 -6.77
N HIS A 75 -4.56 2.61 -6.56
CA HIS A 75 -5.31 1.56 -5.88
C HIS A 75 -6.72 1.37 -6.46
N ASN A 76 -6.83 1.41 -7.80
CA ASN A 76 -8.13 1.30 -8.45
C ASN A 76 -8.81 -0.06 -8.14
N PRO A 77 -10.00 -0.06 -7.52
CA PRO A 77 -10.66 -1.29 -7.06
C PRO A 77 -11.05 -2.23 -8.21
N ASN A 78 -11.34 -1.68 -9.40
CA ASN A 78 -11.69 -2.51 -10.56
C ASN A 78 -10.50 -3.33 -11.01
N VAL A 79 -9.29 -2.75 -11.03
CA VAL A 79 -8.07 -3.47 -11.42
C VAL A 79 -7.75 -4.58 -10.44
N PHE A 80 -7.95 -4.37 -9.14
CA PHE A 80 -7.79 -5.44 -8.14
C PHE A 80 -8.80 -6.57 -8.32
N TYR A 81 -10.06 -6.23 -8.66
CA TYR A 81 -11.07 -7.25 -8.96
C TYR A 81 -10.68 -8.11 -10.17
N GLU A 82 -10.21 -7.47 -11.24
CA GLU A 82 -9.73 -8.13 -12.47
C GLU A 82 -8.48 -9.00 -12.20
N LEU A 83 -7.54 -8.48 -11.41
CA LEU A 83 -6.35 -9.24 -10.98
C LEU A 83 -6.73 -10.45 -10.12
N ALA A 84 -7.72 -10.33 -9.23
CA ALA A 84 -8.19 -11.45 -8.41
C ALA A 84 -8.75 -12.58 -9.28
N ILE A 85 -9.50 -12.27 -10.35
CA ILE A 85 -9.97 -13.28 -11.32
C ILE A 85 -8.78 -13.94 -12.00
N ARG A 86 -7.78 -13.17 -12.42
CA ARG A 86 -6.56 -13.73 -13.01
C ARG A 86 -5.84 -14.68 -12.04
N HIS A 87 -5.74 -14.30 -10.76
CA HIS A 87 -5.17 -15.16 -9.73
C HIS A 87 -5.89 -16.51 -9.59
N VAL A 88 -7.22 -16.53 -9.69
CA VAL A 88 -8.02 -17.76 -9.65
C VAL A 88 -7.72 -18.66 -10.84
N THR A 89 -7.48 -18.10 -12.03
CA THR A 89 -7.12 -18.92 -13.20
C THR A 89 -5.72 -19.52 -13.14
N GLY A 90 -4.85 -19.02 -12.25
CA GLY A 90 -3.46 -19.45 -12.15
C GLY A 90 -2.59 -19.12 -13.37
N LYS A 91 -3.09 -18.29 -14.30
CA LYS A 91 -2.38 -17.95 -15.53
C LYS A 91 -1.43 -16.75 -15.33
N PRO A 92 -0.37 -16.61 -16.17
CA PRO A 92 0.68 -15.60 -15.98
C PRO A 92 0.18 -14.16 -15.90
N PHE A 93 0.82 -13.34 -15.06
CA PHE A 93 0.50 -11.92 -14.92
C PHE A 93 1.74 -11.10 -14.54
N ILE A 94 1.70 -9.80 -14.82
CA ILE A 94 2.73 -8.82 -14.45
C ILE A 94 2.02 -7.65 -13.75
N GLN A 95 2.57 -7.17 -12.64
CA GLN A 95 2.02 -6.05 -11.89
C GLN A 95 2.88 -4.81 -12.07
N LEU A 96 2.23 -3.68 -12.33
CA LEU A 96 2.83 -2.36 -12.34
C LEU A 96 2.20 -1.51 -11.23
N ILE A 97 2.95 -0.55 -10.70
CA ILE A 97 2.41 0.46 -9.80
C ILE A 97 3.18 1.77 -9.97
N ALA A 98 2.55 2.91 -9.70
CA ALA A 98 3.25 4.19 -9.69
C ALA A 98 4.37 4.20 -8.63
N GLN A 99 5.51 4.78 -8.99
CA GLN A 99 6.61 4.93 -8.05
C GLN A 99 6.17 5.69 -6.80
N GLY A 100 6.59 5.21 -5.63
CA GLY A 100 6.17 5.76 -4.33
C GLY A 100 4.83 5.23 -3.82
N GLN A 101 4.06 4.51 -4.65
CA GLN A 101 2.90 3.74 -4.19
C GLN A 101 3.30 2.28 -3.93
N ASN A 102 2.58 1.65 -3.00
CA ASN A 102 2.81 0.26 -2.61
C ASN A 102 1.53 -0.57 -2.81
N PRO A 103 1.62 -1.82 -3.30
CA PRO A 103 0.48 -2.72 -3.34
C PRO A 103 -0.11 -2.96 -1.93
N PRO A 104 -1.43 -3.20 -1.81
CA PRO A 104 -2.04 -3.66 -0.57
C PRO A 104 -1.35 -4.92 -0.02
N PHE A 105 -1.48 -5.17 1.28
CA PHE A 105 -0.76 -6.25 1.97
C PHE A 105 -0.93 -7.61 1.30
N ASP A 106 -2.17 -7.93 0.94
CA ASP A 106 -2.58 -9.25 0.46
C ASP A 106 -1.84 -9.66 -0.83
N ILE A 107 -1.29 -8.68 -1.56
CA ILE A 107 -0.51 -8.89 -2.78
C ILE A 107 0.92 -8.34 -2.71
N HIS A 108 1.36 -7.87 -1.54
CA HIS A 108 2.68 -7.26 -1.36
C HIS A 108 3.83 -8.27 -1.52
N GLY A 109 3.55 -9.56 -1.34
CA GLY A 109 4.52 -10.65 -1.55
C GLY A 109 4.83 -10.95 -3.02
N PHE A 110 4.08 -10.37 -3.96
CA PHE A 110 4.30 -10.58 -5.39
C PHE A 110 5.16 -9.48 -5.98
N ARG A 111 6.04 -9.86 -6.92
CA ARG A 111 6.87 -8.90 -7.64
C ARG A 111 5.97 -7.89 -8.36
N THR A 112 6.19 -6.62 -8.03
CA THR A 112 5.51 -5.47 -8.63
C THR A 112 6.55 -4.50 -9.14
N ILE A 113 6.41 -4.08 -10.39
CA ILE A 113 7.32 -3.13 -11.03
C ILE A 113 6.86 -1.72 -10.66
N GLN A 114 7.73 -0.95 -10.00
CA GLN A 114 7.48 0.47 -9.77
C GLN A 114 7.85 1.27 -11.02
N LEU A 115 7.00 2.24 -11.38
CA LEU A 115 7.17 3.04 -12.58
C LEU A 115 6.78 4.49 -12.35
N ASP A 116 7.75 5.39 -12.50
CA ASP A 116 7.48 6.78 -12.83
C ASP A 116 7.48 6.98 -14.35
N HIS A 117 6.28 7.11 -14.91
CA HIS A 117 6.06 7.38 -16.35
C HIS A 117 6.61 8.73 -16.85
N LYS A 118 7.02 9.64 -15.96
CA LYS A 118 7.62 10.93 -16.32
C LYS A 118 9.16 10.87 -16.37
N ASP A 119 9.73 9.81 -15.82
CA ASP A 119 11.16 9.56 -15.85
C ASP A 119 11.48 8.51 -16.93
N LEU A 120 12.34 8.88 -17.88
CA LEU A 120 12.71 8.00 -18.98
C LEU A 120 13.55 6.81 -18.52
N ASP A 121 14.37 7.00 -17.49
CA ASP A 121 15.20 5.94 -16.94
C ASP A 121 14.31 4.93 -16.21
N SER A 122 13.36 5.40 -15.39
CA SER A 122 12.34 4.55 -14.76
C SER A 122 11.51 3.78 -15.81
N ALA A 123 11.12 4.44 -16.90
CA ALA A 123 10.38 3.79 -17.98
C ALA A 123 11.19 2.68 -18.66
N GLU A 124 12.50 2.89 -18.88
CA GLU A 124 13.38 1.90 -19.49
C GLU A 124 13.66 0.71 -18.55
N GLU A 125 13.87 0.98 -17.26
CA GLU A 125 13.99 -0.07 -16.23
C GLU A 125 12.72 -0.92 -16.12
N ALA A 126 11.56 -0.28 -16.21
CA ALA A 126 10.28 -1.00 -16.22
C ALA A 126 10.15 -1.90 -17.46
N LYS A 127 10.51 -1.41 -18.66
CA LYS A 127 10.51 -2.25 -19.88
C LYS A 127 11.43 -3.46 -19.74
N LYS A 128 12.65 -3.25 -19.24
CA LYS A 128 13.60 -4.34 -18.99
C LYS A 128 13.04 -5.36 -18.01
N SER A 129 12.41 -4.90 -16.93
CA SER A 129 11.77 -5.77 -15.95
C SER A 129 10.60 -6.56 -16.54
N ILE A 130 9.76 -5.93 -17.37
CA ILE A 130 8.67 -6.59 -18.09
C ILE A 130 9.25 -7.67 -19.02
N SER A 131 10.29 -7.36 -19.80
CA SER A 131 10.93 -8.33 -20.71
C SER A 131 11.47 -9.55 -19.96
N GLN A 132 12.18 -9.33 -18.86
CA GLN A 132 12.72 -10.42 -18.02
C GLN A 132 11.61 -11.31 -17.43
N MET A 133 10.52 -10.70 -16.95
CA MET A 133 9.38 -11.47 -16.45
C MET A 133 8.69 -12.25 -17.56
N LEU A 134 8.57 -11.66 -18.76
CA LEU A 134 7.98 -12.32 -19.92
C LEU A 134 8.83 -13.51 -20.38
N GLU A 135 10.15 -13.37 -20.43
CA GLU A 135 11.09 -14.48 -20.72
C GLU A 135 10.93 -15.64 -19.72
N GLY A 136 10.84 -15.34 -18.42
CA GLY A 136 10.58 -16.37 -17.40
C GLY A 136 9.24 -17.09 -17.62
N ILE A 137 8.18 -16.34 -17.94
CA ILE A 137 6.87 -16.89 -18.28
C ILE A 137 6.96 -17.81 -19.52
N GLU A 138 7.67 -17.41 -20.57
CA GLU A 138 7.83 -18.21 -21.78
C GLU A 138 8.67 -19.48 -21.56
N ASN A 139 9.62 -19.43 -20.64
CA ASN A 139 10.41 -20.58 -20.21
C ASN A 139 9.61 -21.56 -19.31
N GLY A 140 8.38 -21.20 -18.93
CA GLY A 140 7.50 -22.05 -18.13
C GLY A 140 7.71 -21.93 -16.62
N ASP A 141 8.26 -20.80 -16.15
CA ASP A 141 8.39 -20.55 -14.72
C ASP A 141 7.03 -20.66 -14.01
N PRO A 142 6.97 -21.28 -12.82
CA PRO A 142 5.72 -21.50 -12.12
C PRO A 142 5.08 -20.17 -11.70
N VAL A 143 3.84 -19.94 -12.13
CA VAL A 143 3.06 -18.76 -11.72
C VAL A 143 2.53 -18.98 -10.32
N GLN A 144 3.00 -18.16 -9.39
CA GLN A 144 2.51 -18.14 -8.02
C GLN A 144 1.43 -17.06 -7.89
N THR A 145 0.27 -17.45 -7.33
CA THR A 145 -0.85 -16.54 -7.04
C THR A 145 -1.32 -16.76 -5.60
N PRO A 146 -1.95 -15.77 -4.94
CA PRO A 146 -2.49 -15.97 -3.59
C PRO A 146 -3.45 -17.16 -3.51
N VAL A 147 -4.23 -17.37 -4.58
CA VAL A 147 -5.21 -18.45 -4.67
C VAL A 147 -4.54 -19.81 -4.81
N ASN A 148 -3.53 -19.94 -5.67
CA ASN A 148 -2.77 -21.20 -5.80
C ASN A 148 -2.06 -21.55 -4.50
N TYR A 149 -1.51 -20.56 -3.80
CA TYR A 149 -0.97 -20.77 -2.45
C TYR A 149 -2.04 -21.31 -1.50
N ALA A 150 -3.22 -20.70 -1.44
CA ALA A 150 -4.31 -21.15 -0.57
C ALA A 150 -4.86 -22.54 -0.94
N ILE A 151 -4.91 -22.89 -2.23
CA ILE A 151 -5.30 -24.22 -2.71
C ILE A 151 -4.27 -25.26 -2.27
N ASN A 152 -2.98 -25.00 -2.52
CA ASN A 152 -1.89 -25.87 -2.05
C ASN A 152 -1.90 -25.99 -0.52
N TRP A 153 -2.24 -24.91 0.19
CA TRP A 153 -2.37 -24.90 1.64
C TRP A 153 -3.51 -25.80 2.14
N ASN A 154 -4.67 -25.71 1.49
CA ASN A 154 -5.80 -26.58 1.80
C ASN A 154 -5.50 -28.05 1.49
N GLN A 155 -4.70 -28.33 0.45
CA GLN A 155 -4.21 -29.68 0.16
C GLN A 155 -3.27 -30.17 1.26
N LEU A 156 -2.29 -29.35 1.68
CA LEU A 156 -1.38 -29.68 2.79
C LEU A 156 -2.14 -29.95 4.10
N ARG A 157 -3.16 -29.14 4.41
CA ARG A 157 -4.02 -29.35 5.59
C ARG A 157 -4.83 -30.64 5.53
N LYS A 158 -5.21 -31.07 4.33
CA LYS A 158 -5.94 -32.33 4.07
C LYS A 158 -5.01 -33.50 3.78
N SER A 159 -3.69 -33.30 3.77
CA SER A 159 -2.73 -34.35 3.52
C SER A 159 -2.78 -35.41 4.61
N GLU A 160 -2.58 -36.67 4.24
CA GLU A 160 -2.43 -37.76 5.20
C GLU A 160 -1.08 -37.71 5.94
N ASN A 161 -0.10 -36.95 5.40
CA ASN A 161 1.20 -36.73 6.01
C ASN A 161 1.14 -35.74 7.20
N ALA A 162 1.64 -36.17 8.37
CA ALA A 162 1.64 -35.37 9.59
C ALA A 162 2.58 -34.15 9.52
N GLU A 163 3.70 -34.25 8.80
CA GLU A 163 4.65 -33.15 8.64
C GLU A 163 4.07 -32.01 7.81
N GLU A 164 3.36 -32.36 6.72
CA GLU A 164 2.68 -31.40 5.85
C GLU A 164 1.55 -30.66 6.59
N ARG A 165 0.80 -31.36 7.46
CA ARG A 165 -0.18 -30.71 8.34
C ARG A 165 0.48 -29.82 9.40
N GLY A 166 1.66 -30.19 9.91
CA GLY A 166 2.42 -29.35 10.83
C GLY A 166 2.90 -28.06 10.18
N ILE A 167 3.38 -28.13 8.94
CA ILE A 167 3.74 -26.96 8.13
C ILE A 167 2.49 -26.07 7.91
N ALA A 168 1.32 -26.69 7.67
CA ALA A 168 0.03 -26.02 7.54
C ALA A 168 -0.30 -25.12 8.76
N ASP A 169 -0.13 -25.65 9.97
CA ASP A 169 -0.45 -24.96 11.22
C ASP A 169 0.51 -23.79 11.51
N LEU A 170 1.82 -23.98 11.26
CA LEU A 170 2.84 -22.95 11.51
C LEU A 170 2.60 -21.67 10.69
N LYS A 171 2.13 -21.78 9.45
CA LYS A 171 1.83 -20.59 8.64
C LYS A 171 0.58 -19.86 9.13
N ASP A 172 -0.43 -20.57 9.59
CA ASP A 172 -1.66 -19.95 10.11
C ASP A 172 -1.31 -19.08 11.32
N GLN A 173 -0.45 -19.58 12.21
CA GLN A 173 0.09 -18.79 13.32
C GLN A 173 0.90 -17.58 12.83
N PHE A 174 1.70 -17.73 11.78
CA PHE A 174 2.49 -16.64 11.20
C PHE A 174 1.62 -15.54 10.56
N ASN A 175 0.58 -15.91 9.82
CA ASN A 175 -0.36 -14.95 9.21
C ASN A 175 -1.13 -14.18 10.29
N LEU A 176 -1.57 -14.87 11.34
CA LEU A 176 -2.22 -14.22 12.50
C LEU A 176 -1.27 -13.22 13.19
N LEU A 177 0.00 -13.60 13.34
CA LEU A 177 1.03 -12.72 13.90
C LEU A 177 1.22 -11.47 13.02
N GLN A 178 1.38 -11.64 11.71
CA GLN A 178 1.53 -10.52 10.77
C GLN A 178 0.34 -9.56 10.83
N HIS A 179 -0.89 -10.08 10.85
CA HIS A 179 -2.09 -9.27 10.96
C HIS A 179 -2.13 -8.49 12.28
N THR A 180 -1.79 -9.15 13.39
CA THR A 180 -1.75 -8.53 14.72
C THR A 180 -0.73 -7.40 14.80
N VAL A 181 0.48 -7.62 14.25
CA VAL A 181 1.54 -6.62 14.19
C VAL A 181 1.10 -5.39 13.39
N ARG A 182 0.48 -5.56 12.22
CA ARG A 182 -0.01 -4.44 11.41
C ARG A 182 -1.11 -3.65 12.09
N LYS A 183 -2.05 -4.33 12.74
CA LYS A 183 -3.10 -3.66 13.53
C LYS A 183 -2.47 -2.80 14.62
N ALA A 184 -1.44 -3.31 15.30
CA ALA A 184 -0.70 -2.54 16.29
C ALA A 184 0.04 -1.33 15.68
N LEU A 185 0.71 -1.51 14.54
CA LEU A 185 1.41 -0.43 13.82
C LEU A 185 0.46 0.68 13.35
N ASN A 186 -0.71 0.34 12.81
CA ASN A 186 -1.70 1.32 12.37
C ASN A 186 -2.32 2.09 13.55
N VAL A 187 -2.60 1.41 14.66
CA VAL A 187 -3.07 2.06 15.90
C VAL A 187 -2.00 3.00 16.44
N SER A 188 -0.72 2.61 16.40
CA SER A 188 0.41 3.47 16.77
C SER A 188 0.46 4.73 15.90
N ALA A 189 0.41 4.59 14.57
CA ALA A 189 0.49 5.74 13.66
C ALA A 189 -0.66 6.75 13.86
N GLN A 190 -1.89 6.27 14.11
CA GLN A 190 -3.02 7.14 14.44
C GLN A 190 -2.86 7.80 15.82
N SER A 191 -2.36 7.05 16.81
CA SER A 191 -2.05 7.55 18.15
C SER A 191 -1.00 8.67 18.07
N ASP A 192 0.06 8.49 17.27
CA ASP A 192 1.12 9.47 17.09
C ASP A 192 0.60 10.78 16.47
N ALA A 193 -0.29 10.69 15.47
CA ALA A 193 -0.90 11.86 14.86
C ALA A 193 -1.81 12.62 15.83
N ASN A 194 -2.62 11.91 16.63
CA ASN A 194 -3.48 12.50 17.66
C ASN A 194 -2.63 13.17 18.76
N ASN A 195 -1.59 12.49 19.23
CA ASN A 195 -0.65 12.99 20.23
C ASN A 195 0.05 14.24 19.72
N ALA A 196 0.51 14.26 18.46
CA ALA A 196 1.13 15.43 17.85
C ALA A 196 0.17 16.63 17.77
N ALA A 197 -1.12 16.42 17.53
CA ALA A 197 -2.11 17.49 17.54
C ALA A 197 -2.34 18.04 18.96
N MET A 198 -2.41 17.16 19.97
CA MET A 198 -2.50 17.58 21.37
C MET A 198 -1.26 18.34 21.84
N VAL A 199 -0.06 17.87 21.49
CA VAL A 199 1.21 18.55 21.80
C VAL A 199 1.20 19.98 21.27
N ARG A 200 0.84 20.17 19.98
CA ARG A 200 0.74 21.52 19.40
C ARG A 200 -0.27 22.43 20.11
N TYR A 201 -1.38 21.87 20.58
CA TYR A 201 -2.39 22.63 21.32
C TYR A 201 -1.87 23.07 22.70
N ILE A 202 -1.19 22.16 23.41
CA ILE A 202 -0.56 22.45 24.71
C ILE A 202 0.53 23.51 24.56
N GLU A 203 1.39 23.40 23.53
CA GLU A 203 2.40 24.41 23.21
C GLU A 203 1.77 25.77 22.93
N HIS A 204 0.69 25.82 22.15
CA HIS A 204 -0.04 27.07 21.87
C HIS A 204 -0.62 27.71 23.14
N LEU A 205 -1.15 26.91 24.07
CA LEU A 205 -1.63 27.42 25.36
C LEU A 205 -0.49 27.93 26.25
N SER A 206 0.64 27.23 26.25
CA SER A 206 1.86 27.60 26.97
C SER A 206 2.42 28.94 26.47
N GLU A 207 2.59 29.09 25.15
CA GLU A 207 3.02 30.34 24.51
C GLU A 207 2.06 31.50 24.80
N GLY A 208 0.76 31.22 24.78
CA GLY A 208 -0.29 32.19 25.12
C GLY A 208 -0.40 32.51 26.62
N ARG A 209 0.41 31.87 27.48
CA ARG A 209 0.33 31.94 28.95
C ARG A 209 -1.05 31.63 29.52
N ARG A 210 -1.72 30.64 28.92
CA ARG A 210 -3.08 30.20 29.30
C ARG A 210 -3.09 28.90 30.09
N MET A 211 -1.93 28.29 30.29
CA MET A 211 -1.78 27.11 31.14
C MET A 211 -1.74 27.46 32.62
N GLN A 212 -2.34 26.61 33.44
CA GLN A 212 -2.43 26.73 34.89
C GLN A 212 -1.90 25.46 35.58
N SER A 213 -1.52 25.57 36.85
CA SER A 213 -1.03 24.43 37.63
C SER A 213 -2.05 23.28 37.74
N SER A 214 -3.35 23.59 37.71
CA SER A 214 -4.42 22.58 37.68
C SER A 214 -4.46 21.76 36.39
N ASP A 215 -3.95 22.30 35.27
CA ASP A 215 -3.89 21.56 34.00
C ASP A 215 -2.87 20.41 34.08
N ARG A 216 -1.87 20.53 34.96
CA ARG A 216 -0.92 19.46 35.25
C ARG A 216 -1.62 18.19 35.73
N GLU A 217 -2.61 18.34 36.61
CA GLU A 217 -3.35 17.22 37.19
C GLU A 217 -4.17 16.45 36.15
N ILE A 218 -4.46 17.08 35.01
CA ILE A 218 -5.18 16.49 33.88
C ILE A 218 -4.22 15.82 32.89
N LEU A 219 -3.03 16.41 32.70
CA LEU A 219 -2.08 16.03 31.65
C LEU A 219 -0.98 15.05 32.10
N VAL A 220 -0.87 14.81 33.42
CA VAL A 220 0.12 13.92 34.05
C VAL A 220 -0.61 12.90 34.92
N ASP A 221 -0.38 11.61 34.68
CA ASP A 221 -0.94 10.51 35.48
C ASP A 221 0.13 9.44 35.77
N ASP A 222 -0.27 8.31 36.34
CA ASP A 222 0.64 7.20 36.69
C ASP A 222 1.19 6.42 35.49
N ARG A 223 0.69 6.70 34.28
CA ARG A 223 1.07 6.05 33.03
C ARG A 223 1.88 6.97 32.11
N THR A 224 2.02 8.25 32.45
CA THR A 224 2.88 9.17 31.69
C THR A 224 4.36 8.89 31.95
N SER A 225 5.19 9.24 30.97
CA SER A 225 6.65 9.06 31.08
C SER A 225 7.28 10.23 31.84
N THR A 226 8.38 9.99 32.56
CA THR A 226 9.11 11.06 33.26
C THR A 226 9.55 12.21 32.33
N SER A 227 9.80 11.93 31.05
CA SER A 227 10.10 12.94 30.03
C SER A 227 8.88 13.79 29.67
N HIS A 228 7.69 13.18 29.61
CA HIS A 228 6.42 13.88 29.35
C HIS A 228 6.06 14.80 30.52
N ASP A 229 6.16 14.30 31.75
CA ASP A 229 5.84 15.07 32.97
C ASP A 229 6.70 16.33 33.05
N ARG A 230 8.01 16.17 32.82
CA ARG A 230 8.96 17.30 32.80
C ARG A 230 8.64 18.31 31.69
N TRP A 231 8.20 17.84 30.54
CA TRP A 231 7.79 18.71 29.43
C TRP A 231 6.54 19.53 29.79
N ILE A 232 5.53 18.92 30.43
CA ILE A 232 4.35 19.62 30.95
C ILE A 232 4.74 20.65 32.02
N ASP A 233 5.60 20.26 32.96
CA ASP A 233 6.08 21.17 34.03
C ASP A 233 6.75 22.42 33.44
N ASN A 234 7.57 22.25 32.39
CA ASN A 234 8.17 23.38 31.67
C ASN A 234 7.13 24.25 30.94
N CYS A 235 6.10 23.64 30.35
CA CYS A 235 5.03 24.39 29.68
C CYS A 235 4.25 25.28 30.66
N ILE A 236 4.00 24.78 31.88
CA ILE A 236 3.32 25.55 32.93
C ILE A 236 4.27 26.60 33.54
N GLY A 237 5.55 26.26 33.74
CA GLY A 237 6.57 27.18 34.25
C GLY A 237 6.79 28.41 33.37
N ASN A 238 6.66 28.26 32.04
CA ASN A 238 6.73 29.38 31.09
C ASN A 238 5.53 30.34 31.16
N SER A 239 4.42 29.92 31.78
CA SER A 239 3.19 30.71 31.92
C SER A 239 3.07 31.48 33.24
N ASP A 240 3.88 31.18 34.25
CA ASP A 240 3.82 31.84 35.56
C ASP A 240 4.74 33.08 35.64
N PRO A 241 4.22 34.31 35.80
CA PRO A 241 5.03 35.53 35.90
C PRO A 241 5.85 35.64 37.21
N TRP A 242 5.62 34.75 38.19
CA TRP A 242 6.11 34.91 39.56
C TRP A 242 7.12 33.85 40.01
N HIS A 243 7.51 32.93 39.13
CA HIS A 243 8.37 31.80 39.52
C HIS A 243 9.82 32.22 39.88
N ASP A 244 10.23 33.45 39.54
CA ASP A 244 11.60 33.99 39.74
C ASP A 244 11.73 35.04 40.88
N ARG A 245 10.81 35.10 41.84
CA ARG A 245 11.01 35.96 43.04
C ARG A 245 11.56 35.19 44.23
N HIS A 246 12.87 34.97 44.23
CA HIS A 246 13.60 34.83 45.48
C HIS A 246 13.55 36.16 46.26
N GLY A 247 12.94 36.11 47.45
CA GLY A 247 13.23 37.01 48.57
C GLY A 247 12.74 38.45 48.45
N PHE A 248 11.57 38.73 48.99
CA PHE A 248 11.29 40.02 49.62
C PHE A 248 10.64 39.76 50.98
N SER A 249 11.48 39.64 52.00
CA SER A 249 11.11 40.11 53.34
C SER A 249 11.00 41.63 53.25
N ASP A 250 9.83 42.17 53.54
CA ASP A 250 9.67 43.42 54.28
C ASP A 250 8.19 43.56 54.62
N GLU A 251 7.90 43.39 55.92
CA GLU A 251 6.62 43.77 56.53
C GLU A 251 6.45 45.30 56.40
N PRO A 252 5.22 45.79 56.12
CA PRO A 252 4.95 47.21 56.19
C PRO A 252 4.92 47.67 57.66
N PRO A 253 5.37 48.89 57.98
CA PRO A 253 5.13 49.46 59.29
C PRO A 253 3.63 49.77 59.44
N PHE A 254 3.18 49.71 60.70
CA PHE A 254 1.85 49.96 61.27
C PHE A 254 0.98 48.72 61.50
#